data_AF-A0A5H2YBB7-F1
#
_entry.id   AF-A0A5H2YBB7-F1
#
_cell.length_a   1.000
_cell.length_b   1.000
_cell.length_c   1.000
_cell.angle_alpha   90.00
_cell.angle_beta   90.00
_cell.angle_gamma   90.00
#
_symmetry.space_group_name_H-M   'P 1'
#
loop_
_entity.id
_entity.type
_entity.pdbx_description
1 polymer ?
#
loop_
_entity_poly.entity_id
_entity_poly.type
_entity_poly.pdbx_seq_one_letter_code
_entity_poly.pdbx_strand_id
1 'polypeptide(L)' 'MDRYDENHQRYTSDPRFPAVEAKAKAKGFRKATASEVRASAQRASWAPDLFCAYGGLWVKEAEPHST' A
#
# COMPACT_ATOMS: atom_id res chain seq x y z
N MET A 1 6.47 -8.10 -18.32
CA MET A 1 6.10 -7.60 -16.98
C MET A 1 6.91 -6.34 -16.74
N ASP A 2 6.27 -5.25 -16.32
CA ASP A 2 6.98 -4.03 -15.95
C ASP A 2 7.80 -4.27 -14.68
N ARG A 3 8.94 -3.56 -14.55
CA ARG A 3 9.85 -3.67 -13.38
C ARG A 3 9.13 -3.39 -12.04
N TYR A 4 8.02 -2.66 -12.08
CA TYR A 4 7.16 -2.40 -10.93
C TYR A 4 6.37 -3.64 -10.48
N ASP A 5 5.84 -4.43 -11.42
CA ASP A 5 5.14 -5.67 -11.12
C ASP A 5 6.08 -6.71 -10.51
N GLU A 6 7.30 -6.83 -11.03
CA GLU A 6 8.29 -7.79 -10.54
C GLU A 6 8.78 -7.45 -9.12
N ASN A 7 9.04 -6.17 -8.86
CA ASN A 7 9.39 -5.69 -7.52
C ASN A 7 8.22 -5.85 -6.53
N HIS A 8 6.99 -5.58 -6.97
CA HIS A 8 5.80 -5.76 -6.15
C HIS A 8 5.61 -7.24 -5.80
N GLN A 9 5.78 -8.15 -6.76
CA GLN A 9 5.65 -9.59 -6.54
C GLN A 9 6.71 -10.09 -5.56
N ARG A 10 7.99 -9.74 -5.75
CA ARG A 10 9.08 -10.08 -4.81
C ARG A 10 8.80 -9.60 -3.39
N TYR A 11 8.32 -8.37 -3.23
CA TYR A 11 8.01 -7.81 -1.91
C TYR A 11 6.86 -8.57 -1.23
N THR A 12 5.81 -8.93 -1.98
CA THR A 12 4.65 -9.65 -1.44
C THR A 12 4.90 -11.13 -1.18
N SER A 13 5.91 -11.69 -1.84
CA SER A 13 6.34 -13.07 -1.63
C SER A 13 7.37 -13.21 -0.50
N ASP A 14 7.80 -12.12 0.15
CA ASP A 14 8.67 -12.22 1.32
C ASP A 14 7.92 -12.90 2.47
N PRO A 15 8.49 -13.91 3.14
CA PRO A 15 7.83 -14.65 4.21
C PRO A 15 7.47 -13.79 5.43
N ARG A 16 8.06 -12.60 5.57
CA ARG A 16 7.73 -11.62 6.63
C ARG A 16 6.58 -10.70 6.25
N PHE A 17 6.17 -10.69 4.98
CA PHE A 17 5.11 -9.84 4.46
C PHE A 17 3.78 -10.00 5.22
N PRO A 18 3.32 -11.22 5.58
CA PRO A 18 2.07 -11.37 6.35
C PRO A 18 2.11 -10.68 7.72
N ALA A 19 3.25 -10.73 8.43
CA ALA A 19 3.41 -10.07 9.73
C ALA A 19 3.41 -8.54 9.59
N VAL A 20 4.05 -8.04 8.54
CA VAL A 20 4.05 -6.62 8.16
C VAL A 20 2.63 -6.13 7.84
N GLU A 21 1.88 -6.88 7.04
CA GLU A 21 0.50 -6.54 6.68
C GLU A 21 -0.42 -6.53 7.90
N ALA A 22 -0.31 -7.52 8.79
CA ALA A 22 -1.10 -7.55 10.02
C ALA A 22 -0.83 -6.34 10.92
N LYS A 23 0.44 -5.91 11.04
CA LYS A 23 0.83 -4.72 11.81
C LYS A 23 0.27 -3.42 11.21
N ALA A 24 0.26 -3.32 9.88
CA ALA A 24 -0.31 -2.19 9.18
C ALA A 24 -1.85 -2.15 9.35
N LYS A 25 -2.54 -3.28 9.14
CA LYS A 25 -4.00 -3.40 9.35
C LYS A 25 -4.43 -3.04 10.77
N ALA A 26 -3.69 -3.48 11.78
CA ALA A 26 -3.95 -3.11 13.19
C ALA A 26 -3.85 -1.60 13.47
N LYS A 27 -3.28 -0.82 12.55
CA LYS A 27 -3.14 0.63 12.63
C LYS A 27 -4.07 1.37 11.65
N GLY A 28 -5.02 0.67 11.03
CA GLY A 28 -5.97 1.25 10.08
C GLY A 28 -5.36 1.50 8.69
N PHE A 29 -4.35 0.71 8.31
CA PHE A 29 -3.74 0.81 6.99
C PHE A 29 -4.07 -0.43 6.16
N ARG A 30 -4.41 -0.20 4.89
CA ARG A 30 -4.44 -1.24 3.87
C ARG A 30 -3.27 -1.10 2.93
N LYS A 31 -2.93 -2.19 2.26
CA LYS A 31 -1.91 -2.20 1.22
C LYS A 31 -2.37 -1.34 0.04
N ALA A 32 -1.46 -0.51 -0.49
CA ALA A 32 -1.71 0.23 -1.71
C ALA A 32 -1.80 -0.73 -2.92
N THR A 33 -2.75 -0.50 -3.81
CA THR A 33 -2.84 -1.22 -5.09
C THR A 33 -1.82 -0.68 -6.10
N ALA A 34 -1.48 -1.47 -7.12
CA ALA A 34 -0.57 -1.02 -8.17
C ALA A 34 -1.09 0.24 -8.90
N SER A 35 -2.41 0.34 -9.10
CA SER A 35 -3.06 1.51 -9.70
C SER A 35 -2.86 2.77 -8.85
N GLU A 36 -2.99 2.67 -7.53
CA GLU A 36 -2.80 3.81 -6.61
C GLU A 36 -1.33 4.23 -6.53
N VAL A 37 -0.40 3.27 -6.51
CA VAL A 37 1.03 3.56 -6.59
C VAL A 37 1.37 4.30 -7.88
N ARG A 38 0.82 3.84 -9.01
CA ARG A 38 1.00 4.50 -10.32
C ARG A 38 0.38 5.88 -10.35
N ALA A 39 -0.84 6.03 -9.84
CA ALA A 39 -1.54 7.32 -9.78
C ALA A 39 -0.78 8.34 -8.92
N SER A 40 -0.26 7.91 -7.77
CA SER A 40 0.57 8.75 -6.90
C SER A 40 1.87 9.17 -7.59
N ALA A 41 2.56 8.23 -8.27
CA ALA A 41 3.76 8.53 -9.04
C ALA A 41 3.49 9.53 -10.18
N GLN A 42 2.29 9.50 -10.77
CA GLN A 42 1.84 10.42 -11.81
C GLN A 42 1.23 11.72 -11.26
N ARG A 43 1.16 11.88 -9.93
CA ARG A 43 0.50 13.01 -9.25
C ARG A 43 -0.94 13.23 -9.71
N ALA A 44 -1.68 12.14 -9.93
CA ALA A 44 -3.09 12.23 -10.26
C ALA A 44 -3.86 12.89 -9.10
N SER A 45 -4.82 13.76 -9.40
CA SER A 45 -5.59 14.51 -8.40
C SER A 45 -6.42 13.63 -7.44
N TRP A 46 -6.74 12.40 -7.86
CA TRP A 46 -7.47 11.42 -7.06
C TRP A 46 -6.54 10.47 -6.29
N ALA A 47 -5.23 10.53 -6.51
CA ALA A 47 -4.30 9.57 -5.91
C ALA A 47 -4.34 9.68 -4.38
N PRO A 48 -4.46 8.54 -3.66
CA PRO A 48 -4.44 8.57 -2.21
C PRO A 48 -3.04 8.92 -1.69
N ASP A 49 -2.99 9.42 -0.46
CA ASP A 49 -1.74 9.55 0.28
C ASP A 49 -1.15 8.17 0.55
N LEU A 50 0.10 7.99 0.10
CA LEU A 50 0.85 6.77 0.29
C LEU A 50 1.85 6.93 1.42
N PHE A 51 1.80 5.99 2.38
CA PHE A 51 2.70 5.96 3.52
C PHE A 51 3.74 4.86 3.31
N CYS A 52 5.02 5.25 3.31
CA CYS A 52 6.14 4.30 3.33
C CYS A 52 6.39 3.89 4.79
N ALA A 53 5.91 2.71 5.18
CA ALA A 53 6.03 2.20 6.54
C ALA A 53 6.17 0.68 6.54
N TYR A 54 6.77 0.12 7.59
CA TYR A 54 6.84 -1.34 7.79
C TYR A 54 7.40 -2.15 6.59
N GLY A 55 8.14 -1.51 5.69
CA GLY A 55 8.68 -2.14 4.47
C GLY A 55 7.80 -2.02 3.21
N GLY A 56 6.62 -1.39 3.28
CA GLY A 56 5.68 -1.29 2.15
C GLY A 56 5.03 0.08 1.96
N LEU A 57 4.21 0.18 0.92
CA LEU A 57 3.37 1.33 0.63
C LEU A 57 1.92 1.04 1.06
N TRP A 58 1.39 1.93 1.89
CA TRP A 58 0.09 1.77 2.53
C TRP A 58 -0.80 2.97 2.27
N VAL A 59 -2.10 2.71 2.19
CA VAL A 59 -3.16 3.71 2.20
C VAL A 59 -3.81 3.66 3.56
N LYS A 60 -3.94 4.82 4.23
CA LYS A 60 -4.71 4.89 5.47
C LYS A 60 -6.19 4.73 5.11
N GLU A 61 -6.83 3.71 5.66
CA GLU A 61 -8.27 3.59 5.52
C GLU A 61 -8.87 4.74 6.33
N ALA A 62 -9.67 5.60 5.68
CA ALA A 62 -10.40 6.62 6.39
C ALA A 62 -11.21 5.90 7.48
N GLU A 63 -11.13 6.38 8.72
CA GLU A 63 -12.02 5.89 9.76
C GLU A 63 -13.44 5.95 9.19
N PRO A 64 -14.26 4.89 9.31
CA PRO A 64 -15.63 4.98 8.89
C PRO A 64 -16.20 6.21 9.60
N HIS A 65 -16.58 7.22 8.81
CA HIS A 65 -17.28 8.37 9.33
C HIS A 65 -18.55 7.77 9.96
N SER A 66 -18.56 7.65 11.29
CA SER A 66 -19.76 7.35 12.04
C SER A 66 -20.69 8.54 11.84
N THR A 67 -21.58 8.41 10.86
CA THR A 67 -22.76 9.28 10.72
C THR A 67 -23.77 8.92 11.78
#